data_AF-C9E604-F1
#
_entry.id   AF-C9E604-F1
#
_cell.length_a   1.000
_cell.length_b   1.000
_cell.length_c   1.000
_cell.angle_alpha   90.00
_cell.angle_beta   90.00
_cell.angle_gamma   90.00
#
_symmetry.space_group_name_H-M   'P 1'
#
loop_
_entity.id
_entity.type
_entity.pdbx_description
1 polymer ?
#
loop_
_entity_poly.entity_id
_entity_poly.type
_entity_poly.pdbx_seq_one_letter_code
_entity_poly.pdbx_strand_id
1 'polypeptide(L)'
;GDGQLTTTKFASRGTTSDCIQLLKREAPSQHGGHHIGIAHTRWATHGGKTDTNAHPHMDWKKRISLVHNGTIDNFAQLKKDLIAKGCVFVTETDSEVIANLIGYQLDLGRS
;
A
#
# COMPACT_ATOMS: atom_id res chain seq x y z
N GLY A 1 -5.28 -6.20 19.84
CA GLY A 1 -4.80 -5.14 18.95
C GLY A 1 -5.79 -4.01 18.99
N ASP A 2 -5.32 -2.78 18.97
CA ASP A 2 -6.09 -1.53 18.96
C ASP A 2 -6.88 -1.28 17.65
N GLY A 3 -7.02 -2.30 16.79
CA GLY A 3 -7.70 -2.21 15.50
C GLY A 3 -6.89 -1.48 14.43
N GLN A 4 -5.65 -1.04 14.70
CA GLN A 4 -4.83 -0.36 13.70
C GLN A 4 -4.18 -1.36 12.73
N LEU A 5 -4.07 -0.93 11.47
CA LEU A 5 -3.32 -1.63 10.44
C LEU A 5 -1.83 -1.31 10.56
N THR A 6 -1.01 -2.35 10.65
CA THR A 6 0.46 -2.24 10.66
C THR A 6 1.01 -2.66 9.30
N THR A 7 1.97 -1.90 8.75
CA THR A 7 2.66 -2.25 7.50
C THR A 7 4.16 -2.10 7.65
N THR A 8 4.92 -3.09 7.16
CA THR A 8 6.39 -3.04 7.08
C THR A 8 6.78 -3.29 5.64
N LYS A 9 7.63 -2.41 5.07
CA LYS A 9 7.90 -2.36 3.64
C LYS A 9 9.37 -2.09 3.37
N PHE A 10 9.94 -2.82 2.41
CA PHE A 10 11.33 -2.66 2.00
C PHE A 10 11.45 -2.78 0.48
N ALA A 11 12.10 -1.80 -0.13
CA ALA A 11 12.68 -1.88 -1.46
C ALA A 11 14.07 -2.50 -1.38
N SER A 12 14.45 -3.24 -2.43
CA SER A 12 15.79 -3.80 -2.51
C SER A 12 16.83 -2.69 -2.65
N ARG A 13 17.91 -2.69 -1.85
CA ARG A 13 18.90 -1.59 -1.81
C ARG A 13 20.23 -1.95 -2.45
N GLY A 14 20.68 -3.20 -2.31
CA GLY A 14 21.94 -3.69 -2.86
C GLY A 14 21.76 -4.69 -4.01
N THR A 15 21.39 -5.92 -3.65
CA THR A 15 21.11 -7.00 -4.61
C THR A 15 19.62 -7.06 -4.92
N THR A 16 19.20 -7.83 -5.92
CA THR A 16 17.80 -7.90 -6.36
C THR A 16 16.83 -8.36 -5.25
N SER A 17 17.29 -9.01 -4.17
CA SER A 17 16.41 -9.70 -3.20
C SER A 17 16.72 -9.47 -1.71
N ASP A 18 17.54 -8.46 -1.37
CA ASP A 18 17.86 -8.14 0.04
C ASP A 18 16.62 -7.69 0.86
N CYS A 19 15.60 -7.14 0.21
CA CYS A 19 14.34 -6.71 0.85
C CYS A 19 13.63 -7.83 1.62
N ILE A 20 13.69 -9.09 1.15
CA ILE A 20 13.08 -10.24 1.85
C ILE A 20 13.82 -10.54 3.15
N GLN A 21 15.15 -10.41 3.15
CA GLN A 21 15.94 -10.62 4.37
C GLN A 21 15.67 -9.52 5.40
N LEU A 22 15.56 -8.26 4.94
CA LEU A 22 15.13 -7.15 5.79
C LEU A 22 13.75 -7.42 6.39
N LEU A 23 12.77 -7.85 5.58
CA LEU A 23 11.43 -8.16 6.07
C LEU A 23 11.44 -9.28 7.13
N LYS A 24 12.18 -10.37 6.87
CA LYS A 24 12.29 -11.49 7.83
C LYS A 24 12.88 -11.06 9.18
N ARG A 25 13.78 -10.08 9.18
CA ARG A 25 14.40 -9.57 10.40
C ARG A 25 13.47 -8.64 11.18
N GLU A 26 12.79 -7.73 10.50
CA GLU A 26 12.05 -6.63 11.15
C GLU A 26 10.57 -6.96 11.43
N ALA A 27 9.94 -7.79 10.60
CA ALA A 27 8.51 -8.07 10.71
C ALA A 27 8.10 -8.80 12.02
N PRO A 28 8.85 -9.80 12.53
CA PRO A 28 8.43 -10.51 13.75
C PRO A 28 8.22 -9.60 14.97
N SER A 29 9.08 -8.59 15.13
CA SER A 29 8.97 -7.61 16.23
C SER A 29 7.82 -6.62 16.04
N GLN A 30 7.40 -6.35 14.80
CA GLN A 30 6.38 -5.34 14.49
C GLN A 30 4.96 -5.94 14.37
N HIS A 31 4.86 -7.24 14.02
CA HIS A 31 3.59 -7.91 13.74
C HIS A 31 3.25 -9.02 14.76
N GLY A 32 3.94 -9.07 15.90
CA GLY A 32 3.67 -10.01 16.98
C GLY A 32 2.22 -9.90 17.47
N GLY A 33 1.51 -11.03 17.57
CA GLY A 33 0.13 -11.08 18.06
C GLY A 33 -0.96 -10.72 17.03
N HIS A 34 -0.60 -10.46 15.76
CA HIS A 34 -1.55 -10.35 14.66
C HIS A 34 -1.82 -11.73 14.04
N HIS A 35 -3.09 -12.02 13.72
CA HIS A 35 -3.52 -13.32 13.18
C HIS A 35 -3.94 -13.28 11.69
N ILE A 36 -3.95 -12.09 11.10
CA ILE A 36 -4.33 -11.85 9.70
C ILE A 36 -3.24 -10.97 9.09
N GLY A 37 -2.75 -11.34 7.91
CA GLY A 37 -1.73 -10.58 7.20
C GLY A 37 -1.77 -10.81 5.70
N ILE A 38 -1.34 -9.80 4.95
CA ILE A 38 -1.12 -9.86 3.50
C ILE A 38 0.34 -9.44 3.23
N ALA A 39 0.96 -10.04 2.23
CA ALA A 39 2.33 -9.74 1.84
C ALA A 39 2.46 -9.76 0.31
N HIS A 40 3.44 -9.03 -0.21
CA HIS A 40 3.62 -8.90 -1.65
C HIS A 40 5.08 -8.61 -2.03
N THR A 41 5.51 -9.19 -3.14
CA THR A 41 6.74 -8.82 -3.83
C THR A 41 6.38 -8.05 -5.09
N ARG A 42 6.80 -6.79 -5.17
CA ARG A 42 6.39 -5.86 -6.23
C ARG A 42 7.50 -5.70 -7.27
N TRP A 43 7.15 -5.87 -8.55
CA TRP A 43 7.93 -5.37 -9.68
C TRP A 43 7.35 -4.02 -10.10
N ALA A 44 8.15 -2.96 -10.09
CA ALA A 44 7.66 -1.60 -10.31
C ALA A 44 7.30 -1.36 -11.80
N THR A 45 6.05 -0.98 -12.06
CA THR A 45 5.55 -0.50 -13.36
C THR A 45 5.32 1.02 -13.32
N HIS A 46 4.72 1.53 -12.24
CA HIS A 46 4.53 2.96 -11.94
C HIS A 46 5.22 3.38 -10.64
N GLY A 47 5.98 4.48 -10.65
CA GLY A 47 6.72 4.97 -9.48
C GLY A 47 8.02 4.20 -9.20
N GLY A 48 8.99 4.88 -8.60
CA GLY A 48 10.32 4.31 -8.35
C GLY A 48 10.32 3.13 -7.36
N LYS A 49 11.41 2.35 -7.36
CA LYS A 49 11.67 1.30 -6.37
C LYS A 49 12.04 1.94 -5.02
N THR A 50 11.06 2.19 -4.16
CA THR A 50 11.22 2.79 -2.83
C THR A 50 10.38 2.05 -1.78
N ASP A 51 10.74 2.17 -0.50
CA ASP A 51 9.97 1.57 0.62
C ASP A 51 8.53 2.11 0.62
N THR A 52 8.34 3.40 0.30
CA THR A 52 7.04 4.06 0.18
C THR A 52 6.16 3.47 -0.92
N ASN A 53 6.74 3.21 -2.09
CA ASN A 53 6.05 2.64 -3.25
C ASN A 53 5.93 1.11 -3.20
N ALA A 54 6.48 0.45 -2.19
CA ALA A 54 6.27 -0.98 -1.99
C ALA A 54 4.86 -1.26 -1.44
N HIS A 55 4.31 -2.42 -1.80
CA HIS A 55 3.04 -2.90 -1.25
C HIS A 55 3.24 -3.42 0.17
N PRO A 56 2.19 -3.41 1.03
CA PRO A 56 0.83 -2.97 0.77
C PRO A 56 0.64 -1.44 0.82
N HIS A 57 -0.37 -0.93 0.12
CA HIS A 57 -0.82 0.47 0.20
C HIS A 57 -2.03 0.60 1.12
N MET A 58 -2.10 1.72 1.84
CA MET A 58 -3.24 2.03 2.70
C MET A 58 -4.09 3.13 2.09
N ASP A 59 -5.37 3.19 2.45
CA ASP A 59 -6.18 4.38 2.18
C ASP A 59 -5.72 5.57 3.04
N TRP A 60 -6.17 6.76 2.66
CA TRP A 60 -5.83 8.03 3.31
C TRP A 60 -6.24 8.12 4.79
N LYS A 61 -7.14 7.25 5.26
CA LYS A 61 -7.56 7.11 6.66
C LYS A 61 -6.99 5.88 7.37
N LYS A 62 -6.11 5.11 6.73
CA LYS A 62 -5.45 3.91 7.29
C LYS A 62 -6.42 2.83 7.80
N ARG A 63 -7.58 2.68 7.16
CA ARG A 63 -8.60 1.67 7.43
C ARG A 63 -8.53 0.48 6.46
N ILE A 64 -7.92 0.67 5.30
CA ILE A 64 -7.77 -0.36 4.27
C ILE A 64 -6.28 -0.59 4.04
N SER A 65 -5.88 -1.85 3.83
CA SER A 65 -4.56 -2.24 3.35
C SER A 65 -4.72 -3.16 2.14
N LEU A 66 -4.01 -2.84 1.05
CA LEU A 66 -4.22 -3.45 -0.26
C LEU A 66 -2.90 -3.83 -0.93
N VAL A 67 -2.89 -5.04 -1.50
CA VAL A 67 -1.88 -5.51 -2.45
C VAL A 67 -2.55 -5.69 -3.81
N HIS A 68 -1.82 -5.47 -4.88
CA HIS A 68 -2.34 -5.55 -6.25
C HIS A 68 -1.29 -6.16 -7.19
N ASN A 69 -1.77 -6.98 -8.13
CA ASN A 69 -1.01 -7.50 -9.26
C ASN A 69 -1.70 -7.04 -10.55
N GLY A 70 -0.96 -6.36 -11.40
CA GLY A 70 -1.48 -5.78 -12.65
C GLY A 70 -1.14 -4.31 -12.75
N THR A 71 -1.77 -3.65 -13.70
CA THR A 71 -1.64 -2.21 -13.97
C THR A 71 -3.02 -1.58 -13.98
N ILE A 72 -3.19 -0.42 -13.37
CA ILE A 72 -4.44 0.37 -13.46
C ILE A 72 -4.25 1.48 -14.49
N ASP A 73 -4.70 1.26 -15.73
CA ASP A 73 -4.40 2.15 -16.86
C ASP A 73 -4.97 3.57 -16.69
N ASN A 74 -6.10 3.73 -15.99
CA ASN A 74 -6.74 5.01 -15.73
C ASN A 74 -6.37 5.64 -14.37
N PHE A 75 -5.28 5.19 -13.73
CA PHE A 75 -4.93 5.63 -12.37
C PHE A 75 -4.74 7.15 -12.25
N ALA A 76 -4.17 7.81 -13.26
CA ALA A 76 -3.89 9.25 -13.21
C ALA A 76 -5.18 10.07 -13.13
N GLN A 77 -6.21 9.69 -13.90
CA GLN A 77 -7.52 10.33 -13.87
C GLN A 77 -8.19 10.10 -12.51
N LEU A 78 -8.22 8.85 -12.03
CA LEU A 78 -8.80 8.51 -10.74
C LEU A 78 -8.10 9.22 -9.56
N LYS A 79 -6.76 9.31 -9.59
CA LYS A 79 -5.97 10.02 -8.59
C LYS A 79 -6.34 11.50 -8.54
N LYS A 80 -6.44 12.16 -9.70
CA LYS A 80 -6.86 13.56 -9.79
C LYS A 80 -8.26 13.76 -9.20
N ASP A 81 -9.21 12.89 -9.54
CA ASP A 81 -10.59 12.98 -9.04
C ASP A 81 -10.69 12.77 -7.53
N LEU A 82 -9.90 11.84 -6.97
CA LEU A 82 -9.85 11.58 -5.53
C LEU A 82 -9.15 12.71 -4.76
N ILE A 83 -8.09 13.29 -5.30
CA ILE A 83 -7.44 14.48 -4.71
C ILE A 83 -8.41 15.66 -4.67
N ALA A 84 -9.19 15.89 -5.75
CA ALA A 84 -10.22 16.93 -5.78
C ALA A 84 -11.33 16.70 -4.72
N LYS A 85 -11.53 15.46 -4.29
CA LYS A 85 -12.45 15.07 -3.21
C LYS A 85 -11.81 15.09 -1.81
N GLY A 86 -10.54 15.49 -1.70
CA GLY A 86 -9.82 15.64 -0.43
C GLY A 86 -9.00 14.43 0.02
N CYS A 87 -8.90 13.37 -0.80
CA CYS A 87 -8.03 12.23 -0.47
C CYS A 87 -6.55 12.60 -0.60
N VAL A 88 -5.75 12.26 0.42
CA VAL A 88 -4.30 12.44 0.41
C VAL A 88 -3.61 11.20 -0.14
N PHE A 89 -2.70 11.39 -1.09
CA PHE A 89 -1.85 10.34 -1.65
C PHE A 89 -0.42 10.50 -1.14
N VAL A 90 0.23 9.38 -0.83
CA VAL A 90 1.59 9.34 -0.29
C VAL A 90 2.56 8.58 -1.20
N THR A 91 2.07 7.96 -2.28
CA THR A 91 2.87 7.19 -3.23
C THR A 91 2.63 7.62 -4.67
N GLU A 92 3.49 7.13 -5.55
CA GLU A 92 3.43 7.34 -7.00
C GLU A 92 2.73 6.19 -7.73
N THR A 93 2.29 5.17 -6.99
CA THR A 93 1.81 3.93 -7.60
C THR A 93 0.36 4.08 -8.06
N ASP A 94 0.05 3.35 -9.12
CA ASP A 94 -1.30 3.13 -9.60
C ASP A 94 -2.17 2.38 -8.57
N SER A 95 -1.54 1.53 -7.77
CA SER A 95 -2.20 0.65 -6.81
C SER A 95 -2.76 1.38 -5.59
N GLU A 96 -2.16 2.50 -5.16
CA GLU A 96 -2.69 3.34 -4.06
C GLU A 96 -4.07 3.94 -4.40
N VAL A 97 -4.33 4.19 -5.69
CA VAL A 97 -5.62 4.71 -6.15
C VAL A 97 -6.77 3.79 -5.76
N ILE A 98 -6.57 2.48 -5.82
CA ILE A 98 -7.61 1.50 -5.45
C ILE A 98 -7.88 1.55 -3.95
N ALA A 99 -6.85 1.61 -3.11
CA ALA A 99 -7.01 1.72 -1.66
C ALA A 99 -7.78 3.00 -1.30
N ASN A 100 -7.40 4.14 -1.88
CA ASN A 100 -8.09 5.42 -1.67
C ASN A 100 -9.51 5.44 -2.23
N LEU A 101 -9.76 4.80 -3.38
CA LEU A 101 -11.09 4.71 -3.96
C LEU A 101 -12.05 3.95 -3.04
N ILE A 102 -11.64 2.77 -2.54
CA ILE A 102 -12.45 1.98 -1.61
C ILE A 102 -12.66 2.77 -0.31
N GLY A 103 -11.61 3.40 0.23
CA GLY A 103 -11.71 4.22 1.43
C GLY A 103 -12.68 5.39 1.27
N TYR A 104 -12.68 6.02 0.11
CA TYR A 104 -13.64 7.07 -0.23
C TYR A 104 -15.08 6.54 -0.34
N GLN A 105 -15.31 5.36 -0.94
CA GLN A 105 -16.66 4.76 -1.00
C GLN A 105 -17.19 4.41 0.40
N LEU A 106 -16.34 3.92 1.30
CA LEU A 106 -16.71 3.68 2.70
C LEU A 106 -17.18 4.96 3.40
N ASP A 107 -16.56 6.11 3.10
CA ASP A 107 -16.99 7.39 3.67
C ASP A 107 -18.37 7.84 3.16
N LEU A 108 -18.78 7.37 1.98
CA LEU A 108 -20.11 7.60 1.43
C LEU A 108 -21.16 6.61 1.94
N GLY A 109 -20.80 5.67 2.82
CA GLY A 109 -21.69 4.62 3.30
C GLY A 109 -22.08 3.60 2.23
N ARG A 110 -21.26 3.46 1.18
CA ARG A 110 -21.47 2.48 0.11
C ARG A 110 -20.56 1.30 0.38
N SER A 111 -21.13 0.20 0.89
CA SER A 111 -20.47 -1.09 1.12
C SER A 111 -21.23 -2.22 0.44
#